data_AF-A0A3B9SP30-F1
#
_entry.id   AF-A0A3B9SP30-F1
#
_cell.length_a   1.000
_cell.length_b   1.000
_cell.length_c   1.000
_cell.angle_alpha   90.00
_cell.angle_beta   90.00
_cell.angle_gamma   90.00
#
_symmetry.space_group_name_H-M   'P 1'
#
loop_
_entity.id
_entity.type
_entity.pdbx_description
1 polymer ?
#
loop_
_entity_poly.entity_id
_entity_poly.type
_entity_poly.pdbx_seq_one_letter_code
_entity_poly.pdbx_strand_id
1 'polypeptide(L)'
;MLVSIGQVARKLGIKEGDYVRVEIGEDGASLRIVPVAWHLKEQEYFWSDEWQGRIQRSLKDLEERRFQTHETVEDLVKELENAADRKNR
;
A
#
# COMPACT_ATOMS: atom_id res chain seq x y z
N MET A 1 17.78 -4.08 27.73
CA MET A 1 17.05 -5.34 27.46
C MET A 1 17.73 -6.01 26.29
N LEU A 2 18.29 -7.21 26.48
CA LEU A 2 18.87 -7.99 25.37
C LEU A 2 17.73 -8.73 24.67
N VAL A 3 17.59 -8.54 23.36
CA VAL A 3 16.54 -9.17 22.55
C VAL A 3 17.22 -9.86 21.38
N SER A 4 16.82 -11.10 21.10
CA SER A 4 17.32 -11.84 19.94
C SER A 4 16.87 -11.17 18.64
N ILE A 5 17.76 -11.07 17.65
CA ILE A 5 17.43 -10.55 16.32
C ILE A 5 16.29 -11.33 15.66
N GLY A 6 16.17 -12.64 15.93
CA GLY A 6 15.06 -13.47 15.44
C GLY A 6 13.72 -13.20 16.14
N GLN A 7 13.74 -12.66 17.37
CA GLN A 7 12.51 -12.16 18.02
C GLN A 7 12.10 -10.81 17.45
N VAL A 8 13.07 -9.95 17.15
CA VAL A 8 12.83 -8.65 16.48
C VAL A 8 12.27 -8.88 15.08
N ALA A 9 12.87 -9.76 14.28
CA ALA A 9 12.40 -10.12 12.94
C ALA A 9 10.95 -10.61 12.94
N ARG A 10 10.60 -11.52 13.86
CA ARG A 10 9.22 -12.01 14.00
C ARG A 10 8.22 -10.92 14.37
N LYS A 11 8.60 -10.00 15.27
CA LYS A 11 7.74 -8.84 15.63
C LYS A 11 7.56 -7.87 14.48
N LEU A 12 8.58 -7.71 13.63
CA LEU A 12 8.54 -6.85 12.44
C LEU A 12 7.95 -7.55 11.21
N GLY A 13 7.58 -8.83 11.30
CA GLY A 13 7.04 -9.59 10.18
C GLY A 13 8.07 -9.93 9.09
N ILE A 14 9.37 -9.76 9.35
CA ILE A 14 10.45 -10.07 8.41
C ILE A 14 10.56 -11.59 8.28
N LYS A 15 10.48 -12.09 7.05
CA LYS A 15 10.62 -13.50 6.69
C LYS A 15 11.94 -13.74 5.95
N GLU A 16 12.31 -15.01 5.85
CA GLU A 16 13.43 -15.41 5.01
C GLU A 16 13.15 -15.02 3.55
N GLY A 17 14.12 -14.32 2.93
CA GLY A 17 13.97 -13.74 1.59
C GLY A 17 13.60 -12.25 1.57
N ASP A 18 13.18 -11.67 2.70
CA ASP A 18 12.91 -10.23 2.79
C ASP A 18 14.20 -9.41 2.84
N TYR A 19 14.16 -8.24 2.24
CA TYR A 19 15.28 -7.29 2.26
C TYR A 19 15.15 -6.33 3.43
N VAL A 20 16.29 -6.07 4.08
CA VAL A 20 16.40 -5.08 5.16
C VAL A 20 17.51 -4.10 4.84
N ARG A 21 17.26 -2.82 5.12
CA ARG A 21 18.31 -1.80 5.09
C ARG A 21 18.99 -1.80 6.45
N VAL A 22 20.32 -1.93 6.43
CA VAL A 22 21.15 -1.92 7.61
C VAL A 22 22.00 -0.66 7.59
N GLU A 23 21.80 0.20 8.58
CA GLU A 23 22.55 1.44 8.75
C GLU A 23 23.39 1.32 10.02
N ILE A 24 24.68 1.67 9.92
CA ILE A 24 25.56 1.81 11.08
C ILE A 24 25.42 3.25 11.54
N GLY A 25 25.11 3.47 12.82
CA GLY A 25 25.00 4.82 13.36
C GLY A 25 26.35 5.51 13.43
N GLU A 26 26.32 6.84 13.54
CA GLU A 26 27.52 7.69 13.52
C GLU A 26 28.52 7.36 14.64
N ASP A 27 28.03 6.76 15.73
CA ASP A 27 28.85 6.30 16.86
C ASP A 27 29.61 4.99 16.58
N GLY A 28 29.37 4.34 15.44
CA GLY A 28 29.97 3.07 15.05
C GLY A 28 29.56 1.87 15.93
N ALA A 29 28.69 2.10 16.92
CA ALA A 29 28.29 1.12 17.93
C ALA A 29 26.79 0.77 17.84
N SER A 30 26.01 1.59 17.13
CA SER A 30 24.59 1.37 16.90
C SER A 30 24.32 0.79 15.50
N LEU A 31 23.38 -0.15 15.44
CA LEU A 31 22.90 -0.76 14.20
C LEU A 31 21.40 -0.48 14.08
N ARG A 32 20.97 0.13 12.97
CA ARG A 32 19.56 0.33 12.65
C ARG A 32 19.16 -0.62 11.53
N ILE A 33 18.16 -1.46 11.80
CA ILE A 33 17.59 -2.39 10.83
C ILE A 33 16.20 -1.89 10.48
N VAL A 34 15.98 -1.59 9.20
CA VAL A 34 14.70 -1.11 8.68
C VAL A 34 14.19 -2.09 7.63
N PRO A 35 12.99 -2.69 7.80
CA PRO A 35 12.36 -3.48 6.75
C PRO A 35 12.18 -2.65 5.48
N VAL A 36 12.52 -3.20 4.32
CA VAL A 36 12.32 -2.52 3.04
C VAL A 36 11.35 -3.33 2.21
N ALA A 37 10.20 -2.73 1.90
CA ALA A 37 9.30 -3.28 0.89
C ALA A 37 9.84 -2.92 -0.50
N TRP A 38 10.25 -3.93 -1.27
CA TRP A 38 10.62 -3.73 -2.67
C TRP A 38 9.34 -3.68 -3.50
N HIS A 39 9.10 -2.55 -4.12
CA HIS A 39 8.12 -2.44 -5.21
C HIS A 39 8.86 -2.14 -6.51
N LEU A 40 8.29 -2.58 -7.63
CA LEU A 40 8.78 -2.15 -8.94
C LEU A 40 8.70 -0.62 -8.99
N LYS A 41 9.71 0.03 -9.59
CA LYS A 41 9.73 1.50 -9.74
C LYS A 41 8.48 2.00 -10.48
N GLU A 42 8.01 1.23 -11.46
CA GLU A 42 6.77 1.48 -12.20
C GLU A 42 5.52 1.48 -11.32
N GLN A 43 5.57 0.87 -10.12
CA GLN A 43 4.48 0.77 -9.15
C GLN A 43 4.68 1.70 -7.95
N GLU A 44 5.73 2.52 -7.94
CA GLU A 44 6.03 3.45 -6.83
C GLU A 44 4.89 4.46 -6.60
N TYR A 45 4.18 4.85 -7.66
CA TYR A 45 3.03 5.76 -7.56
C TYR A 45 1.96 5.25 -6.60
N PHE A 46 1.77 3.92 -6.49
CA PHE A 46 0.76 3.32 -5.61
C PHE A 46 1.07 3.59 -4.14
N TRP A 47 2.35 3.73 -3.80
CA TRP A 47 2.82 3.97 -2.45
C TRP A 47 2.88 5.45 -2.08
N SER A 48 2.50 6.35 -2.98
CA SER A 48 2.33 7.77 -2.63
C SER A 48 1.18 7.96 -1.64
N ASP A 49 1.32 8.96 -0.76
CA ASP A 49 0.29 9.32 0.23
C ASP A 49 -1.07 9.59 -0.41
N GLU A 50 -1.07 10.19 -1.61
CA GLU A 50 -2.28 10.44 -2.38
C GLU A 50 -3.00 9.14 -2.75
N TRP A 51 -2.27 8.17 -3.31
CA TRP A 51 -2.83 6.88 -3.70
C TRP A 51 -3.26 6.05 -2.50
N GLN A 52 -2.46 6.00 -1.44
CA GLN A 52 -2.83 5.32 -0.20
C GLN A 52 -4.11 5.93 0.41
N GLY A 53 -4.22 7.26 0.42
CA GLY A 53 -5.43 7.95 0.86
C GLY A 53 -6.66 7.67 -0.01
N ARG A 54 -6.49 7.55 -1.33
CA ARG A 54 -7.58 7.12 -2.24
C ARG A 54 -8.03 5.70 -1.92
N ILE A 55 -7.09 4.77 -1.75
CA ILE A 55 -7.38 3.36 -1.42
C ILE A 55 -8.12 3.26 -0.08
N GLN A 56 -7.66 3.96 0.95
CA GLN A 56 -8.33 3.97 2.25
C GLN A 56 -9.79 4.45 2.16
N ARG A 57 -10.05 5.51 1.37
CA ARG A 57 -11.43 5.97 1.13
C ARG A 57 -12.26 4.91 0.41
N SER A 58 -11.72 4.30 -0.64
CA SER A 58 -12.42 3.23 -1.37
C SER A 58 -12.73 2.02 -0.49
N LEU A 59 -11.80 1.60 0.38
CA LEU A 59 -12.04 0.52 1.35
C LEU A 59 -13.16 0.89 2.33
N LYS A 60 -13.16 2.13 2.84
CA LYS A 60 -14.24 2.63 3.69
C LYS A 60 -15.59 2.65 2.97
N ASP A 61 -15.61 3.04 1.70
CA ASP A 61 -16.82 3.01 0.88
C ASP A 61 -17.35 1.57 0.68
N LEU A 62 -16.46 0.59 0.51
CA LEU A 62 -16.84 -0.83 0.46
C LEU A 62 -17.45 -1.30 1.79
N GLU A 63 -16.82 -0.99 2.92
CA GLU A 63 -17.30 -1.33 4.26
C GLU A 63 -18.68 -0.71 4.55
N GLU A 64 -18.86 0.56 4.20
CA GLU A 64 -20.10 1.31 4.43
C GLU A 64 -21.13 1.10 3.30
N ARG A 65 -20.88 0.15 2.39
CA ARG A 65 -21.73 -0.19 1.24
C ARG A 65 -22.09 0.99 0.36
N ARG A 66 -21.19 1.98 0.27
CA ARG A 66 -21.26 3.11 -0.67
C ARG A 66 -20.67 2.72 -2.02
N PHE A 67 -21.22 1.67 -2.62
CA PHE A 67 -20.88 1.25 -3.97
C PHE A 67 -22.15 0.94 -4.74
N GLN A 68 -22.07 1.01 -6.07
CA GLN A 68 -23.15 0.63 -6.96
C GLN A 68 -22.83 -0.75 -7.55
N THR A 69 -23.88 -1.55 -7.73
CA THR A 69 -23.80 -2.85 -8.38
C THR A 69 -24.57 -2.79 -9.69
N HIS A 70 -24.06 -3.47 -10.71
CA HIS A 70 -24.72 -3.59 -12.01
C HIS A 70 -25.07 -5.05 -12.26
N GLU A 71 -26.25 -5.29 -12.80
CA GLU A 71 -26.71 -6.64 -13.15
C GLU A 71 -26.07 -7.13 -14.46
N THR A 72 -25.71 -6.20 -15.35
CA THR A 72 -25.11 -6.50 -16.64
C THR A 72 -23.88 -5.63 -16.90
N VAL A 73 -23.02 -6.10 -17.81
CA VAL A 73 -21.82 -5.35 -18.23
C VAL A 73 -22.23 -4.11 -19.03
N GLU A 74 -23.28 -4.22 -19.84
CA GLU A 74 -23.82 -3.14 -20.66
C GLU A 74 -24.28 -1.95 -19.81
N ASP A 75 -24.87 -2.20 -18.64
CA ASP A 75 -25.30 -1.14 -17.72
C ASP A 75 -24.11 -0.42 -17.09
N LEU A 76 -23.06 -1.16 -16.73
CA LEU A 76 -21.81 -0.57 -16.24
C LEU A 76 -21.15 0.30 -17.31
N VAL A 77 -21.05 -0.20 -18.56
CA VAL A 77 -20.45 0.55 -19.67
C VAL A 77 -21.19 1.86 -19.91
N LYS A 78 -22.53 1.84 -19.97
CA LYS A 78 -23.34 3.05 -20.15
C LYS A 78 -23.09 4.07 -19.04
N GLU A 79 -23.00 3.64 -17.78
CA GLU A 79 -22.73 4.56 -16.69
C GLU A 79 -21.33 5.20 -16.81
N LEU A 80 -20.31 4.39 -17.12
CA LEU A 80 -18.94 4.87 -17.28
C LEU A 80 -18.81 5.88 -18.43
N GLU A 81 -19.47 5.63 -19.57
CA GLU A 81 -19.51 6.56 -20.69
C GLU A 81 -20.18 7.89 -20.29
N ASN A 82 -21.34 7.82 -19.65
CA ASN A 82 -22.05 9.02 -19.15
C ASN A 82 -21.23 9.80 -18.12
N ALA A 83 -20.46 9.12 -17.27
CA ALA A 83 -19.58 9.75 -16.28
C ALA A 83 -18.38 10.43 -16.96
N ALA A 84 -17.80 9.82 -18.00
CA ALA A 84 -16.73 10.40 -18.79
C ALA A 84 -17.19 11.68 -19.51
N ASP A 85 -18.39 11.67 -20.09
CA ASP A 85 -18.98 12.83 -20.77
C ASP A 85 -19.25 14.00 -19.82
N ARG A 86 -19.72 13.73 -18.60
CA ARG A 86 -19.92 14.78 -17.57
C ARG A 86 -18.63 15.42 -17.08
N LYS A 87 -17.51 14.69 -17.11
CA LYS A 87 -16.19 15.21 -16.70
C LYS A 87 -15.55 16.10 -17.76
N ASN A 88 -15.90 15.90 -19.04
CA ASN A 88 -15.39 16.67 -20.18
C ASN A 88 -16.21 17.93 -20.50
N ARG A 89 -17.23 18.24 -19.71
CA ARG A 89 -18.11 19.40 -19.87
C ARG A 89 -17.90 20.40 -18.75
#